data_AF-A0A7K3LDS3-F1
#
_entry.id   AF-A0A7K3LDS3-F1
#
_cell.length_a   1.000
_cell.length_b   1.000
_cell.length_c   1.000
_cell.angle_alpha   90.00
_cell.angle_beta   90.00
_cell.angle_gamma   90.00
#
_symmetry.space_group_name_H-M   'P 1'
#
loop_
_entity.id
_entity.type
_entity.pdbx_description
1 polymer ?
#
loop_
_entity_poly.entity_id
_entity_poly.type
_entity_poly.pdbx_seq_one_letter_code
_entity_poly.pdbx_strand_id
1 'polypeptide(L)'
;MTTTRLRPLGAMVVTVLCAVVLGMTSLVSPLVGYGLGQLTDQLSARLRLLADEGWIMSGTGVPDPTVGSYISQILANYLQPSAPLFDGQPTFPGYTFQGLTTPEQFCPFVCIPGQPPLNFGDSLNDGVAALHQSILPQLLGDDNVTVFGYSQSAVISTIEMNDLIANAGAAGYPTLDQLGNLHFVLIGDPNNVVSGILDRFQYPDDHHVPFVNIPVSLAPPPPETISTEIYTGEYPG
;
A
#
# COMPACT_ATOMS: atom_id res chain seq x y z
N MET A 1 48.73 50.83 -47.45
CA MET A 1 48.33 51.54 -46.22
C MET A 1 47.07 50.89 -45.70
N THR A 2 47.11 50.45 -44.43
CA THR A 2 46.04 49.87 -43.56
C THR A 2 45.26 48.67 -44.11
N THR A 3 45.56 47.39 -43.76
CA THR A 3 45.23 46.64 -42.51
C THR A 3 43.84 46.99 -41.96
N THR A 4 42.90 46.06 -41.71
CA THR A 4 43.04 44.85 -40.85
C THR A 4 41.96 43.78 -41.16
N ARG A 5 42.28 42.55 -40.77
CA ARG A 5 41.60 41.26 -41.02
C ARG A 5 40.49 40.88 -39.99
N LEU A 6 39.60 39.99 -40.47
CA LEU A 6 38.98 38.76 -39.88
C LEU A 6 37.94 38.80 -38.71
N ARG A 7 36.68 38.39 -39.06
CA ARG A 7 35.84 37.22 -38.65
C ARG A 7 35.73 36.82 -37.15
N PRO A 8 34.61 36.20 -36.64
CA PRO A 8 33.86 35.14 -37.33
C PRO A 8 32.36 34.84 -36.93
N LEU A 9 31.79 33.87 -37.67
CA LEU A 9 30.91 32.74 -37.25
C LEU A 9 29.47 32.94 -36.71
N GLY A 10 28.54 32.24 -37.38
CA GLY A 10 27.29 31.67 -36.83
C GLY A 10 26.09 32.63 -36.89
N ALA A 11 24.90 32.28 -37.38
CA ALA A 11 24.25 31.01 -37.69
C ALA A 11 23.29 31.28 -38.87
N MET A 12 23.29 30.47 -39.93
CA MET A 12 22.39 29.30 -40.05
C MET A 12 20.94 29.64 -39.63
N VAL A 13 20.08 29.98 -40.59
CA VAL A 13 19.23 29.03 -41.34
C VAL A 13 17.93 28.77 -40.57
N VAL A 14 16.82 29.08 -41.26
CA VAL A 14 15.46 28.54 -41.10
C VAL A 14 14.52 29.28 -40.12
N THR A 15 13.74 30.25 -40.63
CA THR A 15 12.30 30.14 -41.03
C THR A 15 11.37 30.45 -39.83
N VAL A 16 11.02 31.72 -39.59
CA VAL A 16 9.82 32.39 -40.11
C VAL A 16 8.64 31.44 -40.33
N LEU A 17 7.83 31.21 -39.29
CA LEU A 17 6.36 31.23 -39.38
C LEU A 17 5.74 31.12 -37.97
N CYS A 18 5.96 32.17 -37.15
CA CYS A 18 5.37 32.32 -35.82
C CYS A 18 4.08 33.16 -35.83
N ALA A 19 3.36 33.29 -36.95
CA ALA A 19 2.23 34.22 -37.00
C ALA A 19 1.15 33.89 -38.06
N VAL A 20 0.71 32.63 -38.22
CA VAL A 20 -0.54 32.33 -38.97
C VAL A 20 -1.30 31.11 -38.41
N VAL A 21 -1.40 30.92 -37.09
CA VAL A 21 -2.40 29.99 -36.51
C VAL A 21 -3.13 30.60 -35.32
N LEU A 22 -3.47 31.89 -35.43
CA LEU A 22 -4.47 32.56 -34.58
C LEU A 22 -5.69 33.04 -35.37
N GLY A 23 -5.95 32.42 -36.52
CA GLY A 23 -7.11 32.71 -37.33
C GLY A 23 -7.52 31.47 -38.10
N MET A 24 -8.31 30.61 -37.44
CA MET A 24 -9.28 29.64 -37.98
C MET A 24 -9.72 28.71 -36.83
N THR A 25 -10.35 29.28 -35.79
CA THR A 25 -11.03 28.54 -34.73
C THR A 25 -12.45 28.19 -35.17
N SER A 26 -12.59 27.22 -36.06
CA SER A 26 -13.82 26.43 -36.25
C SER A 26 -13.56 25.43 -37.36
N LEU A 27 -13.94 24.18 -37.15
CA LEU A 27 -13.82 23.03 -38.06
C LEU A 27 -12.49 22.25 -37.99
N VAL A 28 -12.08 21.88 -36.78
CA VAL A 28 -11.39 20.59 -36.59
C VAL A 28 -12.40 19.64 -35.94
N SER A 29 -12.80 18.63 -36.70
CA SER A 29 -13.79 17.60 -36.35
C SER A 29 -13.48 16.89 -35.01
N PRO A 30 -14.47 16.27 -34.34
CA PRO A 30 -14.27 15.64 -33.02
C PRO A 30 -13.36 14.40 -33.08
N LEU A 31 -13.07 13.86 -34.26
CA LEU A 31 -12.40 12.58 -34.44
C LEU A 31 -10.93 12.53 -33.96
N VAL A 32 -10.25 13.67 -33.84
CA VAL A 32 -8.86 13.72 -33.30
C VAL A 32 -8.86 13.72 -31.77
N GLY A 33 -9.87 14.30 -31.13
CA GLY A 33 -10.03 14.31 -29.67
C GLY A 33 -10.42 12.93 -29.11
N TYR A 34 -11.27 12.19 -29.83
CA TYR A 34 -11.65 10.83 -29.45
C TYR A 34 -10.47 9.85 -29.52
N GLY A 35 -9.64 9.92 -30.58
CA GLY A 35 -8.48 9.03 -30.73
C GLY A 35 -7.38 9.29 -29.71
N LEU A 36 -7.08 10.56 -29.40
CA LEU A 36 -6.10 10.92 -28.37
C LEU A 36 -6.62 10.60 -26.96
N GLY A 37 -7.91 10.85 -26.68
CA GLY A 37 -8.54 10.51 -25.40
C GLY A 37 -8.56 9.00 -25.13
N GLN A 38 -8.91 8.20 -26.14
CA GLN A 38 -8.87 6.74 -26.02
C GLN A 38 -7.44 6.20 -25.92
N LEU A 39 -6.47 6.81 -26.61
CA LEU A 39 -5.07 6.43 -26.47
C LEU A 39 -4.50 6.82 -25.11
N THR A 40 -4.86 7.98 -24.55
CA THR A 40 -4.48 8.35 -23.18
C THR A 40 -5.17 7.47 -22.15
N ASP A 41 -6.46 7.15 -22.32
CA ASP A 41 -7.17 6.24 -21.42
C ASP A 41 -6.60 4.83 -21.52
N GLN A 42 -6.23 4.36 -22.71
CA GLN A 42 -5.55 3.08 -22.88
C GLN A 42 -4.12 3.11 -22.37
N LEU A 43 -3.38 4.21 -22.50
CA LEU A 43 -2.03 4.34 -21.93
C LEU A 43 -2.10 4.41 -20.41
N SER A 44 -3.04 5.15 -19.83
CA SER A 44 -3.27 5.28 -18.40
C SER A 44 -3.82 3.99 -17.81
N ALA A 45 -4.74 3.30 -18.49
CA ALA A 45 -5.21 1.98 -18.10
C ALA A 45 -4.08 0.95 -18.23
N ARG A 46 -3.25 1.00 -19.27
CA ARG A 46 -2.05 0.15 -19.39
C ARG A 46 -0.94 0.52 -18.41
N LEU A 47 -0.83 1.79 -17.99
CA LEU A 47 0.10 2.21 -16.92
C LEU A 47 -0.41 1.76 -15.55
N ARG A 48 -1.73 1.79 -15.32
CA ARG A 48 -2.37 1.23 -14.12
C ARG A 48 -2.27 -0.29 -14.07
N LEU A 49 -2.38 -0.97 -15.22
CA LEU A 49 -2.16 -2.42 -15.37
C LEU A 49 -0.68 -2.84 -15.14
N LEU A 50 0.20 -1.89 -14.86
CA LEU A 50 1.63 -2.11 -14.55
C LEU A 50 2.04 -1.47 -13.22
N ALA A 51 1.10 -0.87 -12.49
CA ALA A 51 1.40 -0.22 -11.22
C ALA A 51 1.14 -1.23 -10.11
N ASP A 52 2.23 -1.73 -9.52
CA ASP A 52 2.13 -2.45 -8.27
C ASP A 52 1.62 -1.48 -7.18
N GLU A 53 0.59 -1.86 -6.43
CA GLU A 53 -0.07 -1.00 -5.45
C GLU A 53 0.26 -1.45 -4.03
N GLY A 54 0.19 -0.52 -3.08
CA GLY A 54 0.37 -0.88 -1.70
C GLY A 54 -0.32 0.02 -0.69
N TRP A 55 -0.54 -0.55 0.49
CA TRP A 55 -1.25 0.12 1.59
C TRP A 55 -0.41 0.12 2.84
N ILE A 56 -0.36 1.27 3.50
CA ILE A 56 0.33 1.46 4.78
C ILE A 56 -0.72 1.79 5.83
N MET A 57 -0.86 0.92 6.84
CA MET A 57 -1.68 1.16 8.02
C MET A 57 -0.79 1.48 9.24
N SER A 58 -1.32 2.20 10.23
CA SER A 58 -0.58 2.59 11.44
C SER A 58 -0.91 1.69 12.64
N GLY A 59 -0.55 2.12 13.85
CA GLY A 59 -0.84 1.38 15.09
C GLY A 59 -1.87 2.08 15.98
N THR A 60 -2.24 1.37 17.06
CA THR A 60 -3.22 1.80 18.06
C THR A 60 -3.06 3.27 18.45
N GLY A 61 -4.15 4.03 18.35
CA GLY A 61 -4.24 5.47 18.65
C GLY A 61 -3.94 6.38 17.45
N VAL A 62 -3.53 5.84 16.31
CA VAL A 62 -3.16 6.61 15.11
C VAL A 62 -3.96 6.11 13.89
N PRO A 63 -5.25 6.45 13.76
CA PRO A 63 -6.09 5.93 12.68
C PRO A 63 -5.67 6.39 11.28
N ASP A 64 -5.14 7.62 11.15
CA ASP A 64 -4.73 8.18 9.86
C ASP A 64 -3.20 8.10 9.70
N PRO A 65 -2.67 7.15 8.89
CA PRO A 65 -1.23 7.00 8.69
C PRO A 65 -0.62 8.14 7.86
N THR A 66 -1.43 8.98 7.20
CA THR A 66 -0.95 10.06 6.34
C THR A 66 -0.51 11.30 7.13
N VAL A 67 -0.84 11.37 8.42
CA VAL A 67 -0.50 12.50 9.26
C VAL A 67 0.99 12.50 9.62
N GLY A 68 1.65 13.63 9.40
CA GLY A 68 3.05 13.83 9.74
C GLY A 68 4.01 13.13 8.78
N SER A 69 5.09 12.56 9.31
CA SER A 69 6.16 11.95 8.50
C SER A 69 6.08 10.41 8.45
N TYR A 70 5.01 9.81 8.98
CA TYR A 70 4.92 8.35 9.17
C TYR A 70 5.12 7.59 7.86
N ILE A 71 4.32 7.85 6.82
CA ILE A 71 4.47 7.22 5.49
C ILE A 71 5.91 7.35 4.97
N SER A 72 6.49 8.56 5.00
CA SER A 72 7.84 8.78 4.47
C SER A 72 8.91 7.96 5.22
N GLN A 73 8.74 7.75 6.52
CA GLN A 73 9.65 6.91 7.31
C GLN A 73 9.46 5.43 6.99
N ILE A 74 8.21 4.97 6.80
CA ILE A 74 7.95 3.59 6.42
C ILE A 74 8.55 3.27 5.04
N LEU A 75 8.35 4.16 4.08
CA LEU A 75 8.96 4.04 2.76
C LEU A 75 10.48 4.00 2.84
N ALA A 76 11.11 4.95 3.53
CA ALA A 76 12.57 5.05 3.58
C ALA A 76 13.26 3.87 4.30
N ASN A 77 12.59 3.19 5.23
CA ASN A 77 13.22 2.17 6.07
C ASN A 77 12.81 0.73 5.72
N TYR A 78 11.59 0.52 5.21
CA TYR A 78 11.02 -0.82 5.06
C TYR A 78 10.60 -1.16 3.63
N LEU A 79 10.03 -0.21 2.89
CA LEU A 79 9.39 -0.51 1.60
C LEU A 79 10.22 -0.09 0.39
N GLN A 80 10.70 1.16 0.40
CA GLN A 80 11.41 1.79 -0.73
C GLN A 80 12.69 2.50 -0.26
N PRO A 81 13.61 1.81 0.45
CA PRO A 81 14.86 2.43 0.87
C PRO A 81 15.74 2.72 -0.35
N SER A 82 16.56 3.78 -0.30
CA SER A 82 17.48 4.13 -1.40
C SER A 82 18.55 3.05 -1.64
N ALA A 83 18.85 2.25 -0.62
CA ALA A 83 19.62 1.02 -0.68
C ALA A 83 19.16 0.11 0.47
N PRO A 84 19.19 -1.23 0.31
CA PRO A 84 18.90 -2.17 1.40
C PRO A 84 19.72 -1.85 2.66
N LEU A 85 19.06 -1.83 3.82
CA LEU A 85 19.69 -1.57 5.12
C LEU A 85 20.44 -2.78 5.67
N PHE A 86 20.08 -3.98 5.21
CA PHE A 86 20.75 -5.24 5.50
C PHE A 86 20.62 -6.20 4.31
N ASP A 87 21.51 -7.19 4.25
CA ASP A 87 21.53 -8.18 3.18
C ASP A 87 20.21 -8.97 3.15
N GLY A 88 19.57 -9.00 1.99
CA GLY A 88 18.32 -9.73 1.79
C GLY A 88 17.05 -8.97 2.20
N GLN A 89 17.14 -7.70 2.61
CA GLN A 89 15.94 -6.88 2.83
C GLN A 89 15.09 -6.81 1.54
N PRO A 90 13.80 -7.20 1.58
CA PRO A 90 12.93 -6.98 0.45
C PRO A 90 12.71 -5.50 0.17
N THR A 91 12.59 -5.17 -1.11
CA THR A 91 12.32 -3.80 -1.55
C THR A 91 11.25 -3.83 -2.61
N PHE A 92 10.43 -2.77 -2.66
CA PHE A 92 9.26 -2.65 -3.52
C PHE A 92 9.42 -1.45 -4.47
N PRO A 93 10.47 -1.43 -5.31
CA PRO A 93 10.72 -0.31 -6.22
C PRO A 93 9.59 -0.22 -7.25
N GLY A 94 9.08 0.99 -7.50
CA GLY A 94 8.01 1.21 -8.49
C GLY A 94 6.59 1.05 -7.95
N TYR A 95 6.42 0.50 -6.74
CA TYR A 95 5.12 0.43 -6.08
C TYR A 95 4.61 1.83 -5.73
N THR A 96 3.30 2.03 -5.86
CA THR A 96 2.60 3.22 -5.37
C THR A 96 1.95 2.90 -4.03
N PHE A 97 2.44 3.52 -2.95
CA PHE A 97 1.89 3.29 -1.61
C PHE A 97 0.92 4.39 -1.19
N GLN A 98 -0.21 3.97 -0.62
CA GLN A 98 -1.25 4.83 -0.08
C GLN A 98 -1.42 4.57 1.42
N GLY A 99 -1.79 5.60 2.17
CA GLY A 99 -2.19 5.42 3.56
C GLY A 99 -3.59 4.83 3.63
N LEU A 100 -3.78 3.77 4.42
CA LEU A 100 -5.08 3.19 4.71
C LEU A 100 -5.51 3.56 6.13
N THR A 101 -6.61 4.30 6.24
CA THR A 101 -7.21 4.60 7.53
C THR A 101 -7.90 3.37 8.10
N THR A 102 -7.50 2.99 9.30
CA THR A 102 -8.13 1.95 10.13
C THR A 102 -8.58 2.57 11.44
N PRO A 103 -9.47 1.94 12.23
CA PRO A 103 -9.96 2.56 13.45
C PRO A 103 -8.89 2.72 14.53
N GLU A 104 -7.96 1.76 14.66
CA GLU A 104 -6.83 1.81 15.60
C GLU A 104 -7.24 2.12 17.06
N GLN A 105 -8.41 1.67 17.51
CA GLN A 105 -8.90 1.87 18.87
C GLN A 105 -8.65 0.64 19.75
N PHE A 106 -8.58 0.88 21.06
CA PHE A 106 -8.51 -0.14 22.09
C PHE A 106 -9.21 0.37 23.36
N CYS A 107 -10.49 0.73 23.22
CA CYS A 107 -11.25 1.23 24.36
C CYS A 107 -11.43 0.15 25.44
N PRO A 108 -11.39 0.52 26.74
CA PRO A 108 -11.36 1.89 27.27
C PRO A 108 -9.95 2.49 27.43
N PHE A 109 -8.90 1.81 26.98
CA PHE A 109 -7.51 2.25 27.22
C PHE A 109 -7.05 3.31 26.22
N VAL A 110 -7.29 3.09 24.93
CA VAL A 110 -6.99 4.04 23.86
C VAL A 110 -8.26 4.28 23.06
N CYS A 111 -8.91 5.41 23.32
CA CYS A 111 -10.09 5.84 22.58
C CYS A 111 -9.76 7.11 21.79
N ILE A 112 -10.31 7.24 20.59
CA ILE A 112 -10.07 8.40 19.74
C ILE A 112 -11.16 9.45 19.98
N PRO A 113 -10.81 10.67 20.44
CA PRO A 113 -11.80 11.71 20.68
C PRO A 113 -12.59 12.05 19.42
N GLY A 114 -13.92 12.14 19.56
CA GLY A 114 -14.81 12.50 18.45
C GLY A 114 -15.23 11.33 17.56
N GLN A 115 -14.79 10.10 17.85
CA GLN A 115 -15.26 8.88 17.19
C GLN A 115 -16.07 8.01 18.18
N PRO A 116 -17.02 7.19 17.69
CA PRO A 116 -17.62 6.15 18.51
C PRO A 116 -16.54 5.23 19.11
N PRO A 117 -16.60 4.91 20.41
CA PRO A 117 -15.57 4.08 21.03
C PRO A 117 -15.69 2.64 20.55
N LEU A 118 -14.58 2.07 20.07
CA LEU A 118 -14.48 0.66 19.71
C LEU A 118 -13.55 -0.06 20.69
N ASN A 119 -13.97 -1.24 21.15
CA ASN A 119 -13.05 -2.16 21.81
C ASN A 119 -12.04 -2.71 20.78
N PHE A 120 -11.04 -3.47 21.22
CA PHE A 120 -9.98 -3.93 20.33
C PHE A 120 -10.53 -4.81 19.21
N GLY A 121 -11.37 -5.79 19.52
CA GLY A 121 -11.93 -6.70 18.51
C GLY A 121 -12.81 -6.00 17.47
N ASP A 122 -13.64 -5.05 17.88
CA ASP A 122 -14.44 -4.27 16.92
C ASP A 122 -13.54 -3.39 16.04
N SER A 123 -12.49 -2.80 16.61
CA SER A 123 -11.48 -2.05 15.86
C SER A 123 -10.75 -2.93 14.84
N LEU A 124 -10.41 -4.17 15.20
CA LEU A 124 -9.81 -5.14 14.30
C LEU A 124 -10.77 -5.51 13.16
N ASN A 125 -12.03 -5.82 13.46
CA ASN A 125 -13.03 -6.22 12.46
C ASN A 125 -13.24 -5.13 11.41
N ASP A 126 -13.43 -3.89 11.85
CA ASP A 126 -13.59 -2.73 10.97
C ASP A 126 -12.30 -2.48 10.15
N GLY A 127 -11.14 -2.66 10.77
CA GLY A 127 -9.84 -2.56 10.10
C GLY A 127 -9.61 -3.63 9.02
N VAL A 128 -9.96 -4.89 9.32
CA VAL A 128 -9.91 -6.01 8.35
C VAL A 128 -10.85 -5.74 7.18
N ALA A 129 -12.08 -5.30 7.45
CA ALA A 129 -13.01 -4.94 6.39
C ALA A 129 -12.47 -3.81 5.48
N ALA A 130 -11.82 -2.80 6.06
CA ALA A 130 -11.19 -1.72 5.30
C ALA A 130 -10.01 -2.20 4.45
N LEU A 131 -9.16 -3.07 5.01
CA LEU A 131 -8.05 -3.67 4.29
C LEU A 131 -8.54 -4.56 3.14
N HIS A 132 -9.47 -5.47 3.42
CA HIS A 132 -10.07 -6.38 2.46
C HIS A 132 -10.64 -5.63 1.24
N GLN A 133 -11.42 -4.57 1.49
CA GLN A 133 -12.00 -3.75 0.42
C GLN A 133 -10.95 -3.05 -0.44
N SER A 134 -9.79 -2.75 0.12
CA SER A 134 -8.71 -2.06 -0.57
C SER A 134 -7.92 -3.01 -1.47
N ILE A 135 -7.60 -4.22 -0.98
CA ILE A 135 -6.70 -5.15 -1.66
C ILE A 135 -7.43 -6.15 -2.57
N LEU A 136 -8.66 -6.55 -2.24
CA LEU A 136 -9.39 -7.58 -2.98
C LEU A 136 -9.53 -7.26 -4.48
N PRO A 137 -9.92 -6.04 -4.90
CA PRO A 137 -10.04 -5.72 -6.32
C PRO A 137 -8.72 -5.85 -7.10
N GLN A 138 -7.59 -5.52 -6.47
CA GLN A 138 -6.28 -5.66 -7.10
C GLN A 138 -5.90 -7.12 -7.29
N LEU A 139 -6.09 -7.95 -6.24
CA LEU A 139 -5.78 -9.37 -6.29
C LEU A 139 -6.64 -10.10 -7.33
N LEU A 140 -7.93 -9.77 -7.41
CA LEU A 140 -8.82 -10.28 -8.46
C LEU A 140 -8.44 -9.79 -9.86
N GLY A 141 -7.77 -8.63 -9.94
CA GLY A 141 -7.17 -8.07 -11.15
C GLY A 141 -5.83 -8.70 -11.55
N ASP A 142 -5.28 -9.58 -10.70
CA ASP A 142 -3.93 -10.17 -10.85
C ASP A 142 -2.79 -9.15 -10.69
N ASP A 143 -3.04 -8.04 -10.00
CA ASP A 143 -2.03 -7.03 -9.69
C ASP A 143 -1.14 -7.46 -8.51
N ASN A 144 0.11 -6.98 -8.45
CA ASN A 144 0.94 -7.17 -7.27
C ASN A 144 0.56 -6.18 -6.16
N VAL A 145 0.45 -6.71 -4.94
CA VAL A 145 -0.02 -5.95 -3.78
C VAL A 145 0.98 -6.07 -2.64
N THR A 146 1.38 -4.94 -2.06
CA THR A 146 2.15 -4.94 -0.80
C THR A 146 1.41 -4.19 0.31
N VAL A 147 1.25 -4.83 1.46
CA VAL A 147 0.63 -4.23 2.64
C VAL A 147 1.63 -4.09 3.76
N PHE A 148 1.66 -2.93 4.39
CA PHE A 148 2.43 -2.66 5.59
C PHE A 148 1.51 -2.48 6.80
N GLY A 149 1.80 -3.22 7.88
CA GLY A 149 1.05 -3.16 9.13
C GLY A 149 1.95 -2.98 10.36
N TYR A 150 1.57 -2.05 11.25
CA TYR A 150 2.26 -1.83 12.53
C TYR A 150 1.36 -2.13 13.72
N SER A 151 1.87 -2.89 14.69
CA SER A 151 1.19 -3.15 15.97
C SER A 151 -0.22 -3.74 15.75
N GLN A 152 -1.30 -3.03 16.07
CA GLN A 152 -2.67 -3.50 15.82
C GLN A 152 -2.94 -3.77 14.32
N SER A 153 -2.37 -2.98 13.41
CA SER A 153 -2.50 -3.26 11.97
C SER A 153 -1.71 -4.48 11.48
N ALA A 154 -0.69 -4.92 12.23
CA ALA A 154 -0.09 -6.22 11.96
C ALA A 154 -1.06 -7.36 12.33
N VAL A 155 -1.87 -7.18 13.38
CA VAL A 155 -2.96 -8.12 13.72
C VAL A 155 -4.04 -8.13 12.63
N ILE A 156 -4.48 -6.95 12.17
CA ILE A 156 -5.43 -6.82 11.05
C ILE A 156 -4.91 -7.57 9.82
N SER A 157 -3.65 -7.36 9.46
CA SER A 157 -2.99 -8.02 8.33
C SER A 157 -3.03 -9.54 8.46
N THR A 158 -2.71 -10.07 9.65
CA THR A 158 -2.74 -11.52 9.92
C THR A 158 -4.14 -12.12 9.84
N ILE A 159 -5.16 -11.41 10.31
CA ILE A 159 -6.55 -11.87 10.18
C ILE A 159 -6.94 -11.94 8.70
N GLU A 160 -6.65 -10.89 7.92
CA GLU A 160 -6.95 -10.84 6.49
C GLU A 160 -6.22 -11.92 5.70
N MET A 161 -4.93 -12.18 5.97
CA MET A 161 -4.20 -13.27 5.33
C MET A 161 -4.89 -14.62 5.52
N ASN A 162 -5.34 -14.90 6.75
CA ASN A 162 -6.03 -16.15 7.06
C ASN A 162 -7.41 -16.23 6.39
N ASP A 163 -8.19 -15.14 6.35
CA ASP A 163 -9.48 -15.11 5.66
C ASP A 163 -9.33 -15.37 4.16
N LEU A 164 -8.37 -14.70 3.52
CA LEU A 164 -8.09 -14.86 2.09
C LEU A 164 -7.68 -16.30 1.73
N ILE A 165 -6.83 -16.93 2.54
CA ILE A 165 -6.40 -18.32 2.32
C ILE A 165 -7.54 -19.30 2.56
N ALA A 166 -8.32 -19.12 3.63
CA ALA A 166 -9.42 -20.00 3.98
C ALA A 166 -10.51 -20.01 2.90
N ASN A 167 -10.70 -18.90 2.21
CA ASN A 167 -11.71 -18.73 1.17
C ASN A 167 -11.15 -18.76 -0.26
N ALA A 168 -9.87 -19.09 -0.45
CA ALA A 168 -9.21 -19.02 -1.75
C ALA A 168 -9.94 -19.86 -2.82
N GLY A 169 -10.24 -19.25 -3.98
CA GLY A 169 -10.97 -19.85 -5.09
C GLY A 169 -12.49 -19.89 -4.94
N ALA A 170 -13.06 -19.42 -3.82
CA ALA A 170 -14.49 -19.20 -3.70
C ALA A 170 -14.95 -18.03 -4.59
N ALA A 171 -16.26 -17.97 -4.88
CA ALA A 171 -16.81 -16.87 -5.68
C ALA A 171 -16.57 -15.52 -4.99
N GLY A 172 -15.85 -14.62 -5.66
CA GLY A 172 -15.49 -13.31 -5.13
C GLY A 172 -14.17 -13.28 -4.34
N TYR A 173 -13.47 -14.40 -4.21
CA TYR A 173 -12.16 -14.49 -3.55
C TYR A 173 -11.05 -14.82 -4.57
N PRO A 174 -9.80 -14.38 -4.32
CA PRO A 174 -8.66 -14.71 -5.18
C PRO A 174 -8.35 -16.20 -5.15
N THR A 175 -7.74 -16.72 -6.21
CA THR A 175 -7.16 -18.06 -6.21
C THR A 175 -5.87 -18.10 -5.38
N LEU A 176 -5.39 -19.29 -5.03
CA LEU A 176 -4.07 -19.43 -4.38
C LEU A 176 -2.94 -18.85 -5.23
N ASP A 177 -3.03 -18.94 -6.56
CA ASP A 177 -2.04 -18.35 -7.47
C ASP A 177 -2.05 -16.82 -7.38
N GLN A 178 -3.24 -16.20 -7.35
CA GLN A 178 -3.39 -14.74 -7.18
C GLN A 178 -2.90 -14.27 -5.81
N LEU A 179 -3.05 -15.09 -4.76
CA LEU A 179 -2.48 -14.79 -3.44
C LEU A 179 -0.94 -14.79 -3.46
N GLY A 180 -0.31 -15.44 -4.44
CA GLY A 180 1.13 -15.34 -4.66
C GLY A 180 1.61 -13.93 -5.03
N ASN A 181 0.72 -13.05 -5.49
CA ASN A 181 1.01 -11.64 -5.79
C ASN A 181 0.92 -10.73 -4.56
N LEU A 182 0.53 -11.27 -3.39
CA LEU A 182 0.36 -10.53 -2.15
C LEU A 182 1.59 -10.65 -1.26
N HIS A 183 2.08 -9.51 -0.79
CA HIS A 183 3.19 -9.42 0.16
C HIS A 183 2.81 -8.59 1.38
N PHE A 184 3.17 -9.05 2.59
CA PHE A 184 3.01 -8.30 3.83
C PHE A 184 4.36 -7.93 4.46
N VAL A 185 4.44 -6.70 4.98
CA VAL A 185 5.55 -6.22 5.81
C VAL A 185 4.99 -5.81 7.16
N LEU A 186 5.29 -6.59 8.20
CA LEU A 186 4.74 -6.43 9.53
C LEU A 186 5.81 -5.95 10.50
N ILE A 187 5.54 -4.88 11.25
CA ILE A 187 6.42 -4.41 12.32
C ILE A 187 5.70 -4.46 13.67
N GLY A 188 6.42 -4.90 14.70
CA GLY A 188 5.88 -4.98 16.07
C GLY A 188 4.61 -5.84 16.16
N ASP A 189 4.57 -6.96 15.42
CA ASP A 189 3.42 -7.86 15.32
C ASP A 189 3.12 -8.55 16.67
N PRO A 190 1.98 -8.24 17.31
CA PRO A 190 1.57 -8.87 18.58
C PRO A 190 1.28 -10.37 18.47
N ASN A 191 1.07 -10.89 17.25
CA ASN A 191 0.79 -12.30 16.97
C ASN A 191 2.03 -13.09 16.51
N ASN A 192 3.22 -12.47 16.52
CA ASN A 192 4.45 -13.14 16.12
C ASN A 192 4.75 -14.33 17.06
N VAL A 193 4.93 -15.54 16.51
CA VAL A 193 5.16 -16.79 17.26
C VAL A 193 6.41 -16.80 18.16
N VAL A 194 7.36 -15.91 17.91
CA VAL A 194 8.63 -15.85 18.67
C VAL A 194 8.52 -14.91 19.87
N SER A 195 7.74 -13.82 19.78
CA SER A 195 7.78 -12.75 20.78
C SER A 195 6.50 -11.96 20.99
N GLY A 196 5.44 -12.24 20.22
CA GLY A 196 4.16 -11.55 20.28
C GLY A 196 3.41 -11.84 21.58
N ILE A 197 2.82 -10.80 22.19
CA ILE A 197 2.07 -10.96 23.46
C ILE A 197 0.77 -11.75 23.29
N LEU A 198 0.15 -11.73 22.10
CA LEU A 198 -1.09 -12.43 21.80
C LEU A 198 -0.87 -13.89 21.46
N ASP A 199 0.32 -14.26 20.95
CA ASP A 199 0.70 -15.67 20.75
C ASP A 199 0.98 -16.41 22.06
N ARG A 200 1.16 -15.70 23.18
CA ARG A 200 1.42 -16.34 24.49
C ARG A 200 0.17 -16.99 25.11
N PHE A 201 -1.02 -16.69 24.59
CA PHE A 201 -2.29 -17.18 25.11
C PHE A 201 -2.99 -18.05 24.05
N GLN A 202 -2.46 -19.25 23.82
CA GLN A 202 -3.05 -20.25 22.92
C GLN A 202 -4.02 -21.16 23.71
N TYR A 203 -5.30 -21.06 23.40
CA TYR A 203 -6.38 -21.88 23.91
C TYR A 203 -7.00 -22.72 22.78
N PRO A 204 -7.53 -23.93 23.05
CA PRO A 204 -8.03 -24.85 22.03
C PRO A 204 -9.31 -24.41 21.32
N ASP A 205 -10.08 -23.48 21.89
CA ASP A 205 -11.30 -22.92 21.30
C ASP A 205 -11.10 -21.41 20.99
N ASP A 206 -12.02 -20.82 20.24
CA ASP A 206 -12.06 -19.36 20.02
C ASP A 206 -12.35 -18.64 21.34
N HIS A 207 -11.35 -17.90 21.82
CA HIS A 207 -11.39 -17.22 23.11
C HIS A 207 -10.99 -15.76 22.95
N HIS A 208 -11.59 -14.93 23.80
CA HIS A 208 -11.36 -13.49 23.80
C HIS A 208 -11.19 -13.01 25.24
N VAL A 209 -10.33 -12.01 25.45
CA VAL A 209 -10.29 -11.32 26.74
C VAL A 209 -11.63 -10.57 26.92
N PRO A 210 -12.41 -10.86 27.98
CA PRO A 210 -13.70 -10.23 28.20
C PRO A 210 -13.60 -8.70 28.25
N PHE A 211 -14.67 -8.00 27.86
CA PHE A 211 -14.83 -6.52 27.86
C PHE A 211 -13.99 -5.75 26.83
N VAL A 212 -12.85 -6.28 26.40
CA VAL A 212 -11.98 -5.64 25.40
C VAL A 212 -11.89 -6.40 24.08
N ASN A 213 -12.43 -7.62 24.05
CA ASN A 213 -12.52 -8.47 22.86
C ASN A 213 -11.18 -8.70 22.16
N ILE A 214 -10.10 -8.82 22.94
CA ILE A 214 -8.79 -9.15 22.39
C ILE A 214 -8.85 -10.63 21.98
N PRO A 215 -8.71 -10.96 20.70
CA PRO A 215 -8.64 -12.35 20.28
C PRO A 215 -7.37 -12.98 20.86
N VAL A 216 -7.53 -14.14 21.48
CA VAL A 216 -6.41 -14.98 21.92
C VAL A 216 -6.43 -16.24 21.03
N SER A 217 -5.26 -16.83 20.77
CA SER A 217 -5.08 -17.90 19.78
C SER A 217 -5.18 -17.50 18.30
N LEU A 218 -4.90 -16.24 17.93
CA LEU A 218 -4.82 -15.90 16.50
C LEU A 218 -3.74 -16.76 15.82
N ALA A 219 -4.12 -17.40 14.72
CA ALA A 219 -3.19 -18.17 13.92
C ALA A 219 -2.06 -17.24 13.44
N PRO A 220 -0.80 -17.67 13.49
CA PRO A 220 0.29 -16.86 13.00
C PRO A 220 0.21 -16.68 11.48
N PRO A 221 0.93 -15.69 10.92
CA PRO A 221 1.03 -15.53 9.47
C PRO A 221 1.40 -16.87 8.78
N PRO A 222 0.63 -17.31 7.78
CA PRO A 222 0.87 -18.58 7.10
C PRO A 222 2.11 -18.48 6.20
N PRO A 223 3.18 -19.25 6.45
CA PRO A 223 4.51 -18.94 5.91
C PRO A 223 4.72 -19.29 4.44
N GLU A 224 3.82 -20.07 3.81
CA GLU A 224 4.09 -20.67 2.49
C GLU A 224 3.17 -20.18 1.35
N THR A 225 2.08 -19.46 1.66
CA THR A 225 1.09 -19.04 0.64
C THR A 225 1.15 -17.54 0.33
N ILE A 226 1.43 -16.70 1.33
CA ILE A 226 1.53 -15.26 1.18
C ILE A 226 2.90 -14.84 1.71
N SER A 227 3.67 -14.11 0.91
CA SER A 227 5.02 -13.68 1.30
C SER A 227 4.92 -12.67 2.45
N THR A 228 5.62 -12.91 3.57
CA THR A 228 5.52 -12.07 4.77
C THR A 228 6.89 -11.82 5.38
N GLU A 229 7.21 -10.54 5.57
CA GLU A 229 8.38 -10.08 6.32
C GLU A 229 7.95 -9.56 7.69
N ILE A 230 8.61 -10.00 8.75
CA ILE A 230 8.28 -9.57 10.13
C ILE A 230 9.52 -8.97 10.79
N TYR A 231 9.44 -7.68 11.09
CA TYR A 231 10.47 -6.94 11.82
C TYR A 231 10.05 -6.74 13.28
N THR A 232 10.81 -7.36 14.17
CA THR A 232 10.56 -7.31 15.61
C THR A 232 11.79 -6.80 16.35
N GLY A 233 11.61 -5.80 17.21
CA GLY A 233 12.64 -5.43 18.18
C GLY A 233 12.85 -6.54 19.21
N GLU A 234 14.02 -6.60 19.84
CA GLU A 234 14.24 -7.55 20.94
C GLU A 234 13.32 -7.22 22.13
N TYR A 235 12.58 -8.22 22.63
CA TYR A 235 11.69 -8.13 23.80
C TYR A 235 10.53 -7.09 23.71
N PRO A 236 9.70 -7.09 22.64
CA PRO A 236 8.75 -6.02 22.32
C PRO A 236 7.39 -6.13 23.07
N GLY A 237 7.35 -6.88 24.18
CA GLY A 237 6.10 -7.27 24.86
C GLY A 237 5.34 -6.12 25.50
#